data_AF-A0A1T3MCY5-F1
#
_entry.id   AF-A0A1T3MCY5-F1
#
_cell.length_a   1.000
_cell.length_b   1.000
_cell.length_c   1.000
_cell.angle_alpha   90.00
_cell.angle_beta   90.00
_cell.angle_gamma   90.00
#
_symmetry.space_group_name_H-M   'P 1'
#
loop_
_entity.id
_entity.type
_entity.pdbx_description
1 polymer ?
#
loop_
_entity_poly.entity_id
_entity_poly.type
_entity_poly.pdbx_seq_one_letter_code
_entity_poly.pdbx_strand_id
1 'polypeptide(L)'
;MKDWRVFSTTDLINWKLETVISPKDNYMGANSTDCWAGDAAERNGKYYFYFSDRKRSIGVMKADTPGGKYVDALGKPLVVPMHDPTIITDDDPTKTPYLVYGDKEGGGYLIARLNDDMTSLAEKPKPIIITGKEWEKADGWMDKNYIFKYKDTYYLSWGTEYAVSKNIYGPYTGVGSTGKGHYLGAFAHSSFFWWKGQFYHIWCYYLKPGYKFRGTMMTYCHFDDQGHIVTDTDFLNQHFATGVGHYDAGWSKIEAEWFYEKANFISKHSSIDGGFELRGMSDGSWVRFANVDMTKAGTKFTARVAGLSKFSNLEIRLDGTRGPVIGKLKGVENYTSEKNYRNISCNIQSVKGKRDVYIRLRTKEKKSDISLDWISFNWYGNKVN
;
A
#
# COMPACT_ATOMS: atom_id res chain seq x y z
N MET A 1 -11.55 -22.95 3.10
CA MET A 1 -11.43 -22.47 4.50
C MET A 1 -12.85 -22.48 5.07
N LYS A 2 -13.04 -22.56 6.39
CA LYS A 2 -14.41 -22.72 6.95
C LYS A 2 -15.20 -21.42 7.07
N ASP A 3 -14.51 -20.29 7.03
CA ASP A 3 -15.06 -18.97 7.28
C ASP A 3 -14.18 -17.90 6.60
N TRP A 4 -14.72 -16.69 6.53
CA TRP A 4 -13.94 -15.46 6.28
C TRP A 4 -13.87 -14.65 7.56
N ARG A 5 -12.77 -13.93 7.76
CA ARG A 5 -12.52 -13.14 8.97
C ARG A 5 -12.19 -11.71 8.60
N VAL A 6 -12.89 -10.77 9.23
CA VAL A 6 -12.69 -9.34 9.02
C VAL A 6 -11.95 -8.77 10.22
N PHE A 7 -10.76 -8.21 9.96
CA PHE A 7 -9.96 -7.52 10.96
C PHE A 7 -9.91 -6.03 10.67
N SER A 8 -9.87 -5.20 11.70
CA SER A 8 -9.71 -3.75 11.60
C SER A 8 -8.47 -3.30 12.35
N THR A 9 -7.96 -2.13 11.97
CA THR A 9 -6.86 -1.45 12.66
C THR A 9 -6.92 0.04 12.41
N THR A 10 -6.41 0.83 13.35
CA THR A 10 -6.19 2.28 13.20
C THR A 10 -4.72 2.65 13.14
N ASP A 11 -3.82 1.67 13.32
CA ASP A 11 -2.38 1.88 13.44
C ASP A 11 -1.51 0.91 12.59
N LEU A 12 -2.11 -0.09 11.94
CA LEU A 12 -1.47 -1.21 11.21
C LEU A 12 -0.67 -2.20 12.09
N ILE A 13 -0.65 -1.98 13.41
CA ILE A 13 0.10 -2.78 14.37
C ILE A 13 -0.85 -3.66 15.18
N ASN A 14 -1.88 -3.03 15.74
CA ASN A 14 -2.89 -3.67 16.56
C ASN A 14 -4.11 -3.97 15.70
N TRP A 15 -4.46 -5.26 15.60
CA TRP A 15 -5.56 -5.73 14.77
C TRP A 15 -6.65 -6.33 15.65
N LYS A 16 -7.89 -5.86 15.45
CA LYS A 16 -9.08 -6.35 16.13
C LYS A 16 -9.86 -7.23 15.18
N LEU A 17 -10.21 -8.45 15.61
CA LEU A 17 -11.20 -9.27 14.90
C LEU A 17 -12.57 -8.63 15.09
N GLU A 18 -13.17 -8.14 14.00
CA GLU A 18 -14.50 -7.51 14.03
C GLU A 18 -15.61 -8.54 13.83
N THR A 19 -15.46 -9.41 12.84
CA THR A 19 -16.47 -10.43 12.55
C THR A 19 -15.88 -11.67 11.89
N VAL A 20 -16.61 -12.78 12.04
CA VAL A 20 -16.39 -14.02 11.31
C VAL A 20 -17.63 -14.27 10.46
N ILE A 21 -17.46 -14.23 9.15
CA ILE A 21 -18.52 -14.48 8.18
C ILE A 21 -18.57 -15.99 7.92
N SER A 22 -19.71 -16.61 8.20
CA SER A 22 -19.91 -18.04 8.02
C SER A 22 -20.64 -18.32 6.70
N PRO A 23 -20.29 -19.38 5.96
CA PRO A 23 -21.03 -19.77 4.76
C PRO A 23 -22.49 -20.18 5.05
N LYS A 24 -22.86 -20.43 6.32
CA LYS A 24 -24.26 -20.65 6.71
C LYS A 24 -25.15 -19.42 6.47
N ASP A 25 -24.55 -18.23 6.45
CA ASP A 25 -25.24 -16.95 6.33
C ASP A 25 -25.37 -16.52 4.85
N ASN A 26 -25.03 -17.41 3.91
CA ASN A 26 -25.21 -17.24 2.47
C ASN A 26 -25.60 -18.54 1.76
N TYR A 27 -25.81 -18.47 0.44
CA TYR A 27 -26.25 -19.60 -0.38
C TYR A 27 -25.35 -20.85 -0.33
N MET A 28 -24.10 -20.76 0.14
CA MET A 28 -23.21 -21.92 0.27
C MET A 28 -23.67 -22.89 1.37
N GLY A 29 -24.40 -22.38 2.37
CA GLY A 29 -24.97 -23.16 3.45
C GLY A 29 -23.97 -23.64 4.52
N ALA A 30 -24.52 -24.12 5.64
CA ALA A 30 -23.76 -24.40 6.86
C ALA A 30 -22.69 -25.52 6.75
N ASN A 31 -22.81 -26.39 5.75
CA ASN A 31 -21.91 -27.52 5.55
C ASN A 31 -20.69 -27.18 4.67
N SER A 32 -20.65 -25.96 4.10
CA SER A 32 -19.55 -25.58 3.23
C SER A 32 -18.25 -25.33 4.00
N THR A 33 -17.13 -25.77 3.43
CA THR A 33 -15.77 -25.50 3.92
C THR A 33 -14.90 -24.85 2.84
N ASP A 34 -15.59 -24.22 1.89
CA ASP A 34 -15.08 -23.80 0.60
C ASP A 34 -14.94 -22.30 0.45
N CYS A 35 -14.88 -21.60 1.58
CA CYS A 35 -14.64 -20.17 1.62
C CYS A 35 -13.26 -19.89 1.03
N TRP A 36 -13.22 -19.45 -0.23
CA TRP A 36 -12.02 -19.05 -0.99
C TRP A 36 -11.95 -17.51 -1.01
N ALA A 37 -11.09 -16.92 -1.83
CA ALA A 37 -10.81 -15.49 -1.76
C ALA A 37 -12.06 -14.62 -1.91
N GLY A 38 -11.95 -13.41 -1.37
CA GLY A 38 -12.98 -12.39 -1.46
C GLY A 38 -12.35 -11.01 -1.46
N ASP A 39 -13.18 -10.04 -1.82
CA ASP A 39 -12.82 -8.62 -1.83
C ASP A 39 -14.01 -7.79 -1.34
N ALA A 40 -13.76 -6.55 -0.93
CA ALA A 40 -14.77 -5.69 -0.34
C ALA A 40 -14.77 -4.29 -0.94
N ALA A 41 -15.96 -3.71 -1.06
CA ALA A 41 -16.14 -2.34 -1.55
C ALA A 41 -17.18 -1.59 -0.72
N GLU A 42 -17.00 -0.28 -0.59
CA GLU A 42 -18.01 0.62 -0.06
C GLU A 42 -18.67 1.38 -1.21
N ARG A 43 -20.01 1.44 -1.21
CA ARG A 43 -20.78 2.29 -2.12
C ARG A 43 -22.13 2.64 -1.50
N ASN A 44 -22.61 3.86 -1.71
CA ASN A 44 -23.94 4.30 -1.27
C ASN A 44 -24.17 4.10 0.24
N GLY A 45 -23.13 4.30 1.06
CA GLY A 45 -23.19 4.13 2.52
C GLY A 45 -23.39 2.69 2.99
N LYS A 46 -23.11 1.71 2.11
CA LYS A 46 -23.16 0.27 2.40
C LYS A 46 -21.82 -0.38 2.06
N TYR A 47 -21.58 -1.52 2.69
CA TYR A 47 -20.38 -2.32 2.52
C TYR A 47 -20.76 -3.65 1.86
N TYR A 48 -20.03 -4.03 0.82
CA TYR A 48 -20.26 -5.23 0.03
C TYR A 48 -19.05 -6.13 0.15
N PHE A 49 -19.27 -7.41 0.48
CA PHE A 49 -18.25 -8.43 0.53
C PHE A 49 -18.52 -9.48 -0.55
N TYR A 50 -17.66 -9.51 -1.56
CA TYR A 50 -17.69 -10.48 -2.64
C TYR A 50 -16.83 -11.67 -2.27
N PHE A 51 -17.27 -12.87 -2.59
CA PHE A 51 -16.59 -14.09 -2.14
C PHE A 51 -16.69 -15.20 -3.16
N SER A 52 -15.68 -16.08 -3.15
CA SER A 52 -15.62 -17.26 -4.01
C SER A 52 -16.21 -18.49 -3.34
N ASP A 53 -17.10 -19.18 -4.03
CA ASP A 53 -17.55 -20.54 -3.72
C ASP A 53 -16.71 -21.56 -4.50
N ARG A 54 -15.42 -21.66 -4.15
CA ARG A 54 -14.36 -22.20 -5.05
C ARG A 54 -14.46 -21.65 -6.47
N LYS A 55 -14.08 -22.44 -7.48
CA LYS A 55 -14.27 -22.16 -8.92
C LYS A 55 -15.74 -22.21 -9.39
N ARG A 56 -16.71 -22.51 -8.51
CA ARG A 56 -18.11 -22.70 -8.93
C ARG A 56 -18.80 -21.38 -9.22
N SER A 57 -18.55 -20.36 -8.39
CA SER A 57 -19.26 -19.09 -8.46
C SER A 57 -18.64 -18.01 -7.59
N ILE A 58 -19.08 -16.77 -7.83
CA ILE A 58 -18.86 -15.62 -6.95
C ILE A 58 -20.21 -15.14 -6.40
N GLY A 59 -20.26 -14.93 -5.09
CA GLY A 59 -21.38 -14.35 -4.37
C GLY A 59 -21.09 -12.94 -3.87
N VAL A 60 -22.12 -12.27 -3.35
CA VAL A 60 -22.00 -10.96 -2.71
C VAL A 60 -22.89 -10.89 -1.47
N MET A 61 -22.32 -10.43 -0.36
CA MET A 61 -23.01 -10.10 0.88
C MET A 61 -22.96 -8.59 1.10
N LYS A 62 -23.92 -8.03 1.85
CA LYS A 62 -23.95 -6.60 2.19
C LYS A 62 -24.06 -6.35 3.69
N ALA A 63 -23.58 -5.20 4.14
CA ALA A 63 -23.62 -4.74 5.53
C ALA A 63 -23.77 -3.22 5.62
N ASP A 64 -24.19 -2.75 6.80
CA ASP A 64 -24.30 -1.31 7.11
C ASP A 64 -23.01 -0.72 7.68
N THR A 65 -22.07 -1.55 8.13
CA THR A 65 -20.76 -1.14 8.66
C THR A 65 -19.66 -2.03 8.08
N PRO A 66 -18.40 -1.58 8.01
CA PRO A 66 -17.32 -2.38 7.40
C PRO A 66 -17.04 -3.67 8.18
N GLY A 67 -17.30 -3.67 9.49
CA GLY A 67 -17.21 -4.84 10.36
C GLY A 67 -18.41 -5.80 10.27
N GLY A 68 -19.40 -5.52 9.42
CA GLY A 68 -20.62 -6.33 9.32
C GLY A 68 -21.75 -5.86 10.25
N LYS A 69 -22.74 -6.71 10.55
CA LYS A 69 -22.91 -8.11 10.10
C LYS A 69 -23.26 -8.17 8.61
N TYR A 70 -22.55 -9.01 7.87
CA TYR A 70 -22.82 -9.25 6.45
C TYR A 70 -23.99 -10.22 6.29
N VAL A 71 -24.89 -9.90 5.37
CA VAL A 71 -26.04 -10.73 4.99
C VAL A 71 -26.00 -11.03 3.50
N ASP A 72 -26.42 -12.24 3.09
CA ASP A 72 -26.50 -12.59 1.68
C ASP A 72 -27.39 -11.60 0.92
N ALA A 73 -26.83 -10.97 -0.10
CA ALA A 73 -27.54 -9.95 -0.85
C ALA A 73 -28.47 -10.54 -1.93
N LEU A 74 -28.26 -11.81 -2.33
CA LEU A 74 -28.91 -12.41 -3.50
C LEU A 74 -29.59 -13.76 -3.23
N GLY A 75 -29.12 -14.53 -2.26
CA GLY A 75 -29.55 -15.92 -2.03
C GLY A 75 -29.10 -16.88 -3.15
N LYS A 76 -28.25 -16.41 -4.07
CA LYS A 76 -27.71 -17.15 -5.22
C LYS A 76 -26.39 -16.51 -5.69
N PRO A 77 -25.60 -17.18 -6.55
CA PRO A 77 -24.45 -16.58 -7.22
C PRO A 77 -24.74 -15.26 -7.95
N LEU A 78 -23.78 -14.33 -7.90
CA LEU A 78 -23.73 -13.16 -8.77
C LEU A 78 -23.22 -13.52 -10.16
N VAL A 79 -22.14 -14.32 -10.24
CA VAL A 79 -21.61 -14.86 -11.50
C VAL A 79 -21.22 -16.33 -11.38
N VAL A 80 -21.29 -17.04 -12.50
CA VAL A 80 -20.95 -18.45 -12.68
C VAL A 80 -20.28 -18.67 -14.04
N PRO A 81 -19.27 -19.55 -14.17
CA PRO A 81 -18.39 -20.08 -13.12
C PRO A 81 -17.30 -19.05 -12.71
N MET A 82 -16.19 -19.52 -12.14
CA MET A 82 -14.95 -18.77 -11.73
C MET A 82 -14.92 -18.26 -10.29
N HIS A 83 -13.77 -17.69 -9.90
CA HIS A 83 -13.41 -17.29 -8.53
C HIS A 83 -12.49 -16.06 -8.50
N ASP A 84 -12.04 -15.70 -7.31
CA ASP A 84 -11.12 -14.57 -7.00
C ASP A 84 -11.67 -13.21 -7.49
N PRO A 85 -12.79 -12.72 -6.91
CA PRO A 85 -13.29 -11.40 -7.23
C PRO A 85 -12.34 -10.30 -6.76
N THR A 86 -12.16 -9.27 -7.59
CA THR A 86 -11.66 -7.95 -7.21
C THR A 86 -12.65 -6.89 -7.67
N ILE A 87 -12.91 -5.90 -6.82
CA ILE A 87 -13.81 -4.79 -7.10
C ILE A 87 -13.00 -3.50 -7.23
N ILE A 88 -13.17 -2.82 -8.35
CA ILE A 88 -12.62 -1.49 -8.56
C ILE A 88 -13.75 -0.51 -8.83
N THR A 89 -13.72 0.61 -8.12
CA THR A 89 -14.53 1.78 -8.45
C THR A 89 -13.65 2.76 -9.20
N ASP A 90 -13.96 3.00 -10.47
CA ASP A 90 -13.21 3.95 -11.30
C ASP A 90 -13.36 5.37 -10.74
N ASP A 91 -12.39 6.23 -11.02
CA ASP A 91 -12.40 7.61 -10.57
C ASP A 91 -13.19 8.55 -11.49
N ASP A 92 -13.85 8.01 -12.53
CA ASP A 92 -14.77 8.73 -13.42
C ASP A 92 -15.87 9.51 -12.64
N PRO A 93 -16.51 10.51 -13.27
CA PRO A 93 -17.50 11.35 -12.56
C PRO A 93 -18.66 10.56 -11.93
N THR A 94 -18.99 9.39 -12.47
CA THR A 94 -20.06 8.50 -12.00
C THR A 94 -19.58 7.46 -10.98
N LYS A 95 -18.27 7.43 -10.71
CA LYS A 95 -17.61 6.40 -9.91
C LYS A 95 -18.00 4.99 -10.38
N THR A 96 -17.85 4.67 -11.65
CA THR A 96 -18.36 3.39 -12.19
C THR A 96 -17.71 2.18 -11.49
N PRO A 97 -18.49 1.23 -10.91
CA PRO A 97 -17.96 0.03 -10.28
C PRO A 97 -17.80 -1.13 -11.26
N TYR A 98 -16.74 -1.92 -11.09
CA TYR A 98 -16.43 -3.10 -11.90
C TYR A 98 -16.04 -4.28 -11.02
N LEU A 99 -16.42 -5.47 -11.47
CA LEU A 99 -15.97 -6.76 -10.96
C LEU A 99 -14.95 -7.34 -11.95
N VAL A 100 -13.77 -7.70 -11.45
CA VAL A 100 -12.75 -8.48 -12.15
C VAL A 100 -12.59 -9.83 -11.45
N TYR A 101 -12.47 -10.92 -12.22
CA TYR A 101 -12.39 -12.26 -11.65
C TYR A 101 -11.88 -13.30 -12.66
N GLY A 102 -11.53 -14.50 -12.20
CA GLY A 102 -11.12 -15.61 -13.07
C GLY A 102 -9.68 -16.05 -12.89
N ASP A 103 -9.27 -16.98 -13.77
CA ASP A 103 -7.95 -17.59 -13.77
C ASP A 103 -7.52 -17.94 -15.21
N LYS A 104 -6.22 -18.19 -15.41
CA LYS A 104 -5.65 -18.46 -16.73
C LYS A 104 -6.15 -19.77 -17.36
N GLU A 105 -6.36 -20.82 -16.58
CA GLU A 105 -6.86 -22.13 -17.02
C GLU A 105 -8.31 -22.02 -17.53
N GLY A 106 -9.09 -21.14 -16.92
CA GLY A 106 -10.45 -20.76 -17.29
C GLY A 106 -10.56 -19.83 -18.51
N GLY A 107 -9.44 -19.54 -19.20
CA GLY A 107 -9.41 -18.64 -20.35
C GLY A 107 -8.98 -17.20 -20.04
N GLY A 108 -8.52 -16.93 -18.82
CA GLY A 108 -8.05 -15.62 -18.38
C GLY A 108 -9.05 -14.87 -17.50
N TYR A 109 -8.70 -13.63 -17.15
CA TYR A 109 -9.55 -12.79 -16.31
C TYR A 109 -10.71 -12.20 -17.12
N LEU A 110 -11.84 -12.03 -16.45
CA LEU A 110 -13.05 -11.41 -16.94
C LEU A 110 -13.29 -10.09 -16.21
N ILE A 111 -13.90 -9.13 -16.89
CA ILE A 111 -14.36 -7.86 -16.31
C ILE A 111 -15.83 -7.63 -16.67
N ALA A 112 -16.61 -7.14 -15.71
CA ALA A 112 -17.97 -6.66 -15.93
C ALA A 112 -18.23 -5.41 -15.10
N ARG A 113 -18.88 -4.42 -15.69
CA ARG A 113 -19.49 -3.32 -14.94
C ARG A 113 -20.58 -3.84 -14.00
N LEU A 114 -20.62 -3.33 -12.78
CA LEU A 114 -21.69 -3.53 -11.81
C LEU A 114 -22.73 -2.40 -11.94
N ASN A 115 -24.00 -2.70 -11.63
CA ASN A 115 -24.99 -1.65 -11.42
C ASN A 115 -24.71 -0.92 -10.10
N ASP A 116 -25.37 0.23 -9.90
CA ASP A 116 -25.23 1.03 -8.67
C ASP A 116 -25.67 0.29 -7.40
N ASP A 117 -26.46 -0.78 -7.53
CA ASP A 117 -26.87 -1.65 -6.43
C ASP A 117 -25.72 -2.53 -5.89
N MET A 118 -24.59 -2.61 -6.62
CA MET A 118 -23.44 -3.47 -6.36
C MET A 118 -23.76 -4.99 -6.29
N THR A 119 -24.98 -5.38 -6.65
CA THR A 119 -25.50 -6.75 -6.53
C THR A 119 -26.00 -7.32 -7.84
N SER A 120 -25.86 -6.57 -8.94
CA SER A 120 -26.16 -7.06 -10.29
C SER A 120 -25.15 -6.52 -11.30
N LEU A 121 -24.96 -7.26 -12.40
CA LEU A 121 -24.09 -6.81 -13.50
C LEU A 121 -24.86 -5.84 -14.42
N ALA A 122 -24.20 -4.77 -14.82
CA ALA A 122 -24.68 -3.83 -15.84
C ALA A 122 -24.38 -4.31 -17.26
N GLU A 123 -23.55 -5.34 -17.41
CA GLU A 123 -23.17 -5.92 -18.70
C GLU A 123 -22.77 -7.40 -18.56
N LYS A 124 -22.68 -8.10 -19.70
CA LYS A 124 -22.07 -9.44 -19.72
C LYS A 124 -20.57 -9.34 -19.46
N PRO A 125 -19.98 -10.27 -18.67
CA PRO A 125 -18.53 -10.34 -18.49
C PRO A 125 -17.77 -10.46 -19.81
N LYS A 126 -16.68 -9.70 -19.94
CA LYS A 126 -15.81 -9.65 -21.12
C LYS A 126 -14.41 -10.14 -20.75
N PRO A 127 -13.72 -10.89 -21.62
CA PRO A 127 -12.33 -11.27 -21.38
C PRO A 127 -11.42 -10.05 -21.37
N ILE A 128 -10.50 -10.02 -20.40
CA ILE A 128 -9.37 -9.10 -20.37
C ILE A 128 -8.24 -9.72 -21.19
N ILE A 129 -7.82 -9.02 -22.23
CA ILE A 129 -6.65 -9.42 -23.02
C ILE A 129 -5.39 -8.95 -22.28
N ILE A 130 -4.50 -9.88 -21.92
CA ILE A 130 -3.18 -9.60 -21.36
C ILE A 130 -2.11 -10.12 -22.32
N THR A 131 -1.15 -9.27 -22.66
CA THR A 131 -0.01 -9.60 -23.52
C THR A 131 1.30 -9.44 -22.75
N GLY A 132 2.38 -10.07 -23.22
CA GLY A 132 3.71 -9.94 -22.61
C GLY A 132 4.21 -11.23 -21.96
N LYS A 133 5.54 -11.33 -21.85
CA LYS A 133 6.25 -12.54 -21.41
C LYS A 133 5.85 -13.00 -20.01
N GLU A 134 5.48 -12.07 -19.13
CA GLU A 134 5.04 -12.32 -17.75
C GLU A 134 3.77 -13.15 -17.74
N TRP A 135 2.78 -12.78 -18.56
CA TRP A 135 1.52 -13.51 -18.67
C TRP A 135 1.70 -14.81 -19.43
N GLU A 136 2.47 -14.83 -20.52
CA GLU A 136 2.75 -16.04 -21.30
C GLU A 136 3.37 -17.14 -20.43
N LYS A 137 4.35 -16.78 -19.60
CA LYS A 137 5.06 -17.70 -18.69
C LYS A 137 4.33 -18.02 -17.40
N ALA A 138 3.29 -17.27 -17.04
CA ALA A 138 2.50 -17.55 -15.84
C ALA A 138 1.95 -18.98 -15.89
N ASP A 139 1.92 -19.65 -14.74
CA ASP A 139 1.35 -20.98 -14.64
C ASP A 139 -0.11 -21.02 -15.12
N GLY A 140 -0.55 -22.15 -15.66
CA GLY A 140 -1.93 -22.32 -16.11
C GLY A 140 -2.97 -22.05 -15.02
N TRP A 141 -2.65 -22.33 -13.75
CA TRP A 141 -3.54 -22.09 -12.62
C TRP A 141 -3.57 -20.63 -12.13
N MET A 142 -2.88 -19.70 -12.81
CA MET A 142 -2.72 -18.33 -12.34
C MET A 142 -4.08 -17.62 -12.18
N ASP A 143 -4.45 -17.40 -10.93
CA ASP A 143 -5.62 -16.69 -10.41
C ASP A 143 -5.14 -15.41 -9.67
N LYS A 144 -5.78 -15.01 -8.56
CA LYS A 144 -5.29 -13.93 -7.67
C LYS A 144 -5.08 -12.59 -8.36
N ASN A 145 -6.00 -12.25 -9.26
CA ASN A 145 -6.02 -10.93 -9.88
C ASN A 145 -6.23 -9.87 -8.80
N TYR A 146 -5.61 -8.72 -8.97
CA TYR A 146 -5.98 -7.50 -8.26
C TYR A 146 -5.79 -6.32 -9.19
N ILE A 147 -6.79 -5.44 -9.25
CA ILE A 147 -6.80 -4.27 -10.12
C ILE A 147 -6.95 -3.01 -9.30
N PHE A 148 -6.15 -2.00 -9.62
CA PHE A 148 -6.31 -0.65 -9.10
C PHE A 148 -5.89 0.38 -10.14
N LYS A 149 -6.27 1.63 -9.93
CA LYS A 149 -5.87 2.76 -10.77
C LYS A 149 -4.92 3.67 -10.00
N TYR A 150 -3.85 4.09 -10.67
CA TYR A 150 -2.97 5.13 -10.17
C TYR A 150 -2.66 6.14 -11.28
N LYS A 151 -3.01 7.41 -11.04
CA LYS A 151 -3.08 8.45 -12.08
C LYS A 151 -3.95 7.94 -13.23
N ASP A 152 -3.51 8.14 -14.48
CA ASP A 152 -4.26 7.71 -15.66
C ASP A 152 -3.94 6.26 -16.09
N THR A 153 -3.46 5.39 -15.20
CA THR A 153 -3.06 4.01 -15.55
C THR A 153 -3.76 2.99 -14.64
N TYR A 154 -4.31 1.94 -15.25
CA TYR A 154 -4.79 0.75 -14.56
C TYR A 154 -3.67 -0.27 -14.44
N TYR A 155 -3.52 -0.84 -13.25
CA TYR A 155 -2.56 -1.87 -12.91
C TYR A 155 -3.33 -3.14 -12.57
N LEU A 156 -3.04 -4.24 -13.27
CA LEU A 156 -3.63 -5.55 -13.04
C LEU A 156 -2.51 -6.52 -12.66
N SER A 157 -2.49 -6.95 -11.40
CA SER A 157 -1.45 -7.84 -10.86
C SER A 157 -1.95 -9.27 -10.65
N TRP A 158 -1.01 -10.22 -10.67
CA TRP A 158 -1.21 -11.62 -10.30
C TRP A 158 0.07 -12.21 -9.70
N GLY A 159 -0.01 -12.92 -8.59
CA GLY A 159 1.19 -13.42 -7.91
C GLY A 159 2.14 -12.29 -7.54
N THR A 160 3.30 -12.23 -8.22
CA THR A 160 4.25 -11.11 -8.14
C THR A 160 4.27 -10.23 -9.39
N GLU A 161 3.69 -10.66 -10.50
CA GLU A 161 3.77 -9.96 -11.79
C GLU A 161 2.57 -9.02 -11.98
N TYR A 162 2.70 -8.07 -12.91
CA TYR A 162 1.59 -7.20 -13.30
C TYR A 162 1.68 -6.71 -14.74
N ALA A 163 0.54 -6.26 -15.23
CA ALA A 163 0.38 -5.60 -16.51
C ALA A 163 -0.35 -4.26 -16.33
N VAL A 164 -0.20 -3.37 -17.31
CA VAL A 164 -0.81 -2.03 -17.28
C VAL A 164 -1.64 -1.73 -18.52
N SER A 165 -2.63 -0.86 -18.37
CA SER A 165 -3.40 -0.29 -19.48
C SER A 165 -3.88 1.13 -19.18
N LYS A 166 -4.19 1.88 -20.23
CA LYS A 166 -4.92 3.16 -20.15
C LYS A 166 -6.44 2.99 -20.20
N ASN A 167 -6.91 1.78 -20.50
CA ASN A 167 -8.32 1.43 -20.58
C ASN A 167 -8.61 0.31 -19.57
N ILE A 168 -9.65 0.47 -18.74
CA ILE A 168 -10.00 -0.52 -17.73
C ILE A 168 -10.31 -1.91 -18.32
N TYR A 169 -10.84 -1.96 -19.55
CA TYR A 169 -11.09 -3.20 -20.28
C TYR A 169 -9.85 -3.78 -20.99
N GLY A 170 -8.71 -3.08 -20.95
CA GLY A 170 -7.49 -3.46 -21.64
C GLY A 170 -7.44 -3.05 -23.14
N PRO A 171 -6.56 -3.68 -23.93
CA PRO A 171 -5.63 -4.74 -23.51
C PRO A 171 -4.63 -4.25 -22.46
N TYR A 172 -4.14 -5.17 -21.64
CA TYR A 172 -3.08 -4.94 -20.66
C TYR A 172 -1.76 -5.50 -21.18
N THR A 173 -0.67 -4.78 -20.97
CA THR A 173 0.67 -5.21 -21.37
C THR A 173 1.52 -5.47 -20.14
N GLY A 174 2.11 -6.66 -20.07
CA GLY A 174 3.01 -7.10 -19.01
C GLY A 174 4.21 -6.17 -18.86
N VAL A 175 4.50 -5.81 -17.62
CA VAL A 175 5.57 -4.87 -17.27
C VAL A 175 6.70 -5.58 -16.55
N GLY A 176 6.36 -6.50 -15.65
CA GLY A 176 7.30 -7.26 -14.84
C GLY A 176 6.78 -7.48 -13.43
N SER A 177 7.73 -7.74 -12.53
CA SER A 177 7.44 -8.08 -11.14
C SER A 177 7.31 -6.83 -10.28
N THR A 178 6.40 -6.89 -9.31
CA THR A 178 6.19 -5.92 -8.23
C THR A 178 7.31 -5.97 -7.19
N GLY A 179 8.10 -7.03 -7.12
CA GLY A 179 9.16 -7.21 -6.12
C GLY A 179 9.53 -8.69 -5.90
N LYS A 180 10.54 -8.93 -5.04
CA LYS A 180 11.07 -10.27 -4.79
C LYS A 180 11.43 -10.49 -3.31
N GLY A 181 11.46 -11.75 -2.89
CA GLY A 181 11.78 -12.10 -1.50
C GLY A 181 10.53 -12.15 -0.62
N HIS A 182 10.69 -12.59 0.65
CA HIS A 182 9.58 -12.73 1.61
C HIS A 182 8.35 -13.48 1.04
N TYR A 183 8.61 -14.56 0.30
CA TYR A 183 7.58 -15.41 -0.35
C TYR A 183 6.71 -14.69 -1.40
N LEU A 184 7.06 -13.47 -1.81
CA LEU A 184 6.42 -12.77 -2.91
C LEU A 184 6.77 -13.47 -4.23
N GLY A 185 5.82 -14.23 -4.77
CA GLY A 185 5.98 -15.06 -5.96
C GLY A 185 4.63 -15.56 -6.48
N ALA A 186 4.61 -16.59 -7.33
CA ALA A 186 3.39 -17.07 -8.00
C ALA A 186 2.25 -17.51 -7.04
N PHE A 187 2.58 -17.89 -5.80
CA PHE A 187 1.58 -18.27 -4.80
C PHE A 187 1.06 -17.09 -3.96
N ALA A 188 1.64 -15.90 -4.08
CA ALA A 188 1.19 -14.72 -3.36
C ALA A 188 -0.22 -14.33 -3.83
N HIS A 189 -1.15 -14.23 -2.90
CA HIS A 189 -2.45 -13.60 -3.11
C HIS A 189 -2.34 -12.21 -2.50
N SER A 190 -2.36 -11.21 -3.37
CA SER A 190 -1.88 -9.88 -3.06
C SER A 190 -2.96 -8.83 -3.30
N SER A 191 -2.90 -7.75 -2.52
CA SER A 191 -3.67 -6.54 -2.75
C SER A 191 -2.86 -5.30 -2.36
N PHE A 192 -3.34 -4.14 -2.80
CA PHE A 192 -2.68 -2.86 -2.56
C PHE A 192 -3.67 -1.83 -2.04
N PHE A 193 -3.22 -0.96 -1.14
CA PHE A 193 -4.09 0.08 -0.61
C PHE A 193 -3.35 1.35 -0.23
N TRP A 194 -4.07 2.47 -0.33
CA TRP A 194 -3.62 3.77 0.13
C TRP A 194 -4.12 4.02 1.55
N TRP A 195 -3.23 4.46 2.43
CA TRP A 195 -3.61 4.87 3.77
C TRP A 195 -2.71 5.99 4.27
N LYS A 196 -3.31 7.09 4.76
CA LYS A 196 -2.58 8.26 5.27
C LYS A 196 -1.56 8.85 4.27
N GLY A 197 -1.84 8.73 2.98
CA GLY A 197 -0.96 9.18 1.89
C GLY A 197 0.19 8.24 1.56
N GLN A 198 0.26 7.08 2.22
CA GLN A 198 1.21 6.00 1.98
C GLN A 198 0.55 4.88 1.15
N PHE A 199 1.34 4.19 0.32
CA PHE A 199 0.89 3.03 -0.46
C PHE A 199 1.50 1.77 0.13
N TYR A 200 0.69 0.73 0.30
CA TYR A 200 1.09 -0.52 0.91
C TYR A 200 0.78 -1.69 -0.03
N HIS A 201 1.64 -2.70 0.01
CA HIS A 201 1.41 -4.00 -0.61
C HIS A 201 1.28 -5.04 0.49
N ILE A 202 0.18 -5.80 0.47
CA ILE A 202 -0.13 -6.87 1.42
C ILE A 202 -0.32 -8.16 0.64
N TRP A 203 0.26 -9.27 1.13
CA TRP A 203 0.12 -10.58 0.50
C TRP A 203 0.14 -11.72 1.49
N CYS A 204 -0.36 -12.87 1.06
CA CYS A 204 -0.29 -14.10 1.83
C CYS A 204 0.93 -14.96 1.47
N TYR A 205 1.39 -15.76 2.42
CA TYR A 205 2.44 -16.75 2.23
C TYR A 205 2.15 -18.03 3.01
N TYR A 206 2.66 -19.17 2.54
CA TYR A 206 2.49 -20.45 3.25
C TYR A 206 3.40 -20.51 4.48
N LEU A 207 2.82 -20.76 5.66
CA LEU A 207 3.58 -20.95 6.91
C LEU A 207 4.37 -22.26 6.88
N LYS A 208 3.83 -23.29 6.21
CA LYS A 208 4.48 -24.57 5.97
C LYS A 208 4.16 -25.03 4.55
N PRO A 209 5.16 -25.23 3.67
CA PRO A 209 4.94 -25.74 2.32
C PRO A 209 4.10 -27.03 2.33
N GLY A 210 3.13 -27.12 1.42
CA GLY A 210 2.21 -28.26 1.32
C GLY A 210 0.99 -28.22 2.24
N TYR A 211 0.92 -27.26 3.18
CA TYR A 211 -0.25 -27.07 4.05
C TYR A 211 -1.04 -25.85 3.60
N LYS A 212 -2.37 -25.85 3.80
CA LYS A 212 -3.24 -24.71 3.43
C LYS A 212 -3.24 -23.57 4.45
N PHE A 213 -2.27 -23.54 5.38
CA PHE A 213 -2.13 -22.49 6.38
C PHE A 213 -1.27 -21.35 5.82
N ARG A 214 -1.87 -20.17 5.71
CA ARG A 214 -1.22 -18.97 5.20
C ARG A 214 -1.16 -17.89 6.26
N GLY A 215 -0.02 -17.22 6.36
CA GLY A 215 0.12 -15.95 7.06
C GLY A 215 -0.07 -14.80 6.08
N THR A 216 -0.29 -13.60 6.62
CA THR A 216 -0.34 -12.35 5.85
C THR A 216 0.83 -11.48 6.27
N MET A 217 1.47 -10.82 5.30
CA MET A 217 2.49 -9.82 5.56
C MET A 217 2.26 -8.60 4.68
N MET A 218 2.85 -7.48 5.08
CA MET A 218 2.69 -6.20 4.40
C MET A 218 3.97 -5.38 4.51
N THR A 219 4.25 -4.59 3.48
CA THR A 219 5.31 -3.58 3.49
C THR A 219 4.89 -2.33 2.73
N TYR A 220 5.74 -1.30 2.77
CA TYR A 220 5.59 -0.12 1.94
C TYR A 220 5.71 -0.49 0.46
N CYS A 221 4.95 0.21 -0.38
CA CYS A 221 5.01 0.08 -1.81
C CYS A 221 5.18 1.46 -2.44
N HIS A 222 5.87 1.50 -3.57
CA HIS A 222 6.26 2.72 -4.24
C HIS A 222 5.97 2.62 -5.73
N PHE A 223 5.92 3.77 -6.39
CA PHE A 223 5.99 3.87 -7.84
C PHE A 223 7.28 4.59 -8.20
N ASP A 224 8.12 3.98 -9.04
CA ASP A 224 9.26 4.70 -9.64
C ASP A 224 8.79 5.82 -10.57
N ASP A 225 9.74 6.63 -11.03
CA ASP A 225 9.45 7.78 -11.89
C ASP A 225 8.86 7.36 -13.26
N GLN A 226 8.98 6.08 -13.64
CA GLN A 226 8.39 5.46 -14.82
C GLN A 226 6.99 4.88 -14.54
N GLY A 227 6.57 4.85 -13.29
CA GLY A 227 5.29 4.29 -12.85
C GLY A 227 5.31 2.79 -12.63
N HIS A 228 6.47 2.15 -12.49
CA HIS A 228 6.56 0.75 -12.10
C HIS A 228 6.33 0.57 -10.61
N ILE A 229 5.66 -0.53 -10.24
CA ILE A 229 5.44 -0.92 -8.85
C ILE A 229 6.75 -1.43 -8.24
N VAL A 230 7.10 -0.90 -7.07
CA VAL A 230 8.24 -1.36 -6.26
C VAL A 230 7.77 -1.70 -4.86
N THR A 231 7.70 -2.99 -4.56
CA THR A 231 7.43 -3.52 -3.21
C THR A 231 8.71 -3.47 -2.40
N ASP A 232 8.68 -2.75 -1.28
CA ASP A 232 9.86 -2.53 -0.46
C ASP A 232 10.12 -3.71 0.48
N THR A 233 10.64 -4.78 -0.09
CA THR A 233 11.09 -5.95 0.67
C THR A 233 12.38 -5.70 1.44
N ASP A 234 13.11 -4.64 1.12
CA ASP A 234 14.32 -4.26 1.84
C ASP A 234 14.01 -3.70 3.24
N PHE A 235 12.88 -3.01 3.39
CA PHE A 235 12.31 -2.72 4.71
C PHE A 235 12.11 -4.01 5.52
N LEU A 236 11.50 -5.04 4.93
CA LEU A 236 11.28 -6.31 5.62
C LEU A 236 12.60 -7.03 5.93
N ASN A 237 13.58 -7.01 5.02
CA ASN A 237 14.91 -7.60 5.27
C ASN A 237 15.57 -7.03 6.53
N GLN A 238 15.40 -5.73 6.77
CA GLN A 238 16.04 -5.02 7.88
C GLN A 238 15.17 -4.98 9.15
N HIS A 239 13.85 -4.92 9.00
CA HIS A 239 12.93 -4.49 10.04
C HIS A 239 11.67 -5.36 10.18
N PHE A 240 11.68 -6.61 9.67
CA PHE A 240 10.55 -7.54 9.73
C PHE A 240 9.86 -7.61 11.10
N ALA A 241 10.64 -7.72 12.18
CA ALA A 241 10.12 -7.86 13.54
C ALA A 241 9.38 -6.62 14.07
N THR A 242 9.60 -5.46 13.45
CA THR A 242 8.98 -4.19 13.87
C THR A 242 7.65 -3.97 13.16
N GLY A 243 7.53 -4.41 11.90
CA GLY A 243 6.39 -4.13 11.04
C GLY A 243 6.35 -2.67 10.56
N VAL A 244 5.42 -2.35 9.65
CA VAL A 244 5.22 -0.97 9.16
C VAL A 244 4.63 -0.06 10.24
N GLY A 245 4.88 1.25 10.14
CA GLY A 245 4.33 2.26 11.05
C GLY A 245 4.90 2.28 12.47
N HIS A 246 6.07 1.65 12.66
CA HIS A 246 6.84 1.61 13.89
C HIS A 246 8.33 1.66 13.52
N TYR A 247 9.11 2.48 14.22
CA TYR A 247 10.52 2.72 13.92
C TYR A 247 11.34 2.74 15.21
N ASP A 248 12.64 2.53 15.12
CA ASP A 248 13.57 2.63 16.26
C ASP A 248 14.57 3.75 15.95
N ALA A 249 14.70 4.72 16.86
CA ALA A 249 15.67 5.80 16.72
C ALA A 249 17.13 5.31 16.73
N GLY A 250 17.37 4.08 17.21
CA GLY A 250 18.64 3.37 17.14
C GLY A 250 18.98 2.79 15.77
N TRP A 251 18.06 2.81 14.80
CA TRP A 251 18.38 2.42 13.43
C TRP A 251 19.42 3.34 12.81
N SER A 252 20.09 2.81 11.79
CA SER A 252 21.06 3.56 11.03
C SER A 252 20.42 4.80 10.40
N LYS A 253 19.41 4.56 9.60
CA LYS A 253 18.56 5.58 9.03
C LYS A 253 17.13 5.06 8.99
N ILE A 254 16.21 6.00 8.92
CA ILE A 254 14.82 5.79 8.55
C ILE A 254 14.66 6.47 7.21
N GLU A 255 14.41 5.68 6.17
CA GLU A 255 14.20 6.21 4.82
C GLU A 255 12.93 7.08 4.80
N ALA A 256 12.95 8.19 4.07
CA ALA A 256 11.87 9.17 4.13
C ALA A 256 10.59 8.63 3.49
N GLU A 257 10.71 7.80 2.46
CA GLU A 257 9.62 7.10 1.80
C GLU A 257 8.87 6.12 2.71
N TRP A 258 9.44 5.74 3.86
CA TRP A 258 8.78 4.96 4.89
C TRP A 258 7.90 5.78 5.81
N PHE A 259 7.61 7.06 5.48
CA PHE A 259 6.69 7.88 6.27
C PHE A 259 5.37 7.14 6.55
N TYR A 260 4.78 7.42 7.69
CA TYR A 260 3.50 6.87 8.10
C TYR A 260 2.32 7.75 7.63
N GLU A 261 2.51 9.07 7.69
CA GLU A 261 1.53 10.04 7.24
C GLU A 261 2.25 11.29 6.72
N LYS A 262 1.66 12.00 5.77
CA LYS A 262 2.26 13.21 5.21
C LYS A 262 1.23 14.30 4.93
N ALA A 263 1.72 15.54 4.85
CA ALA A 263 0.98 16.64 4.27
C ALA A 263 0.64 16.37 2.79
N ASN A 264 -0.41 17.05 2.32
CA ASN A 264 -0.77 17.08 0.91
C ASN A 264 0.40 17.63 0.06
N PHE A 265 0.42 17.29 -1.24
CA PHE A 265 1.41 17.72 -2.26
C PHE A 265 2.80 17.08 -2.19
N ILE A 266 3.19 16.47 -1.07
CA ILE A 266 4.42 15.68 -1.03
C ILE A 266 4.26 14.41 -1.87
N SER A 267 5.24 14.10 -2.71
CA SER A 267 5.26 12.91 -3.58
C SER A 267 6.59 12.17 -3.48
N LYS A 268 6.56 10.86 -3.73
CA LYS A 268 7.75 10.02 -3.82
C LYS A 268 8.34 10.08 -5.22
N HIS A 269 9.67 10.10 -5.31
CA HIS A 269 10.45 10.06 -6.55
C HIS A 269 11.64 9.14 -6.36
N SER A 270 12.18 8.59 -7.45
CA SER A 270 13.43 7.83 -7.38
C SER A 270 14.57 8.69 -6.83
N SER A 271 15.29 8.17 -5.85
CA SER A 271 16.45 8.83 -5.24
C SER A 271 17.74 8.54 -6.00
N ILE A 272 18.66 9.50 -6.03
CA ILE A 272 19.99 9.31 -6.65
C ILE A 272 20.86 8.33 -5.84
N ASP A 273 20.55 8.15 -4.56
CA ASP A 273 21.27 7.24 -3.66
C ASP A 273 20.68 5.82 -3.69
N GLY A 274 19.76 5.56 -4.60
CA GLY A 274 18.91 4.37 -4.62
C GLY A 274 17.71 4.51 -3.67
N GLY A 275 16.67 3.72 -3.91
CA GLY A 275 15.41 3.86 -3.17
C GLY A 275 14.62 5.09 -3.62
N PHE A 276 13.92 5.73 -2.67
CA PHE A 276 13.01 6.82 -2.95
C PHE A 276 13.28 8.02 -2.05
N GLU A 277 12.83 9.19 -2.48
CA GLU A 277 12.88 10.41 -1.68
C GLU A 277 11.54 11.14 -1.73
N LEU A 278 11.34 12.06 -0.80
CA LEU A 278 10.17 12.93 -0.75
C LEU A 278 10.47 14.29 -1.38
N ARG A 279 9.65 14.70 -2.35
CA ARG A 279 9.72 16.01 -3.01
C ARG A 279 8.42 16.80 -2.86
N GLY A 280 8.45 18.07 -3.25
CA GLY A 280 7.27 18.94 -3.26
C GLY A 280 6.93 19.56 -1.91
N MET A 281 7.90 19.64 -0.99
CA MET A 281 7.72 20.30 0.30
C MET A 281 7.68 21.82 0.13
N SER A 282 6.72 22.48 0.78
CA SER A 282 6.55 23.93 0.86
C SER A 282 6.38 24.40 2.31
N ASP A 283 6.31 25.72 2.56
CA ASP A 283 6.16 26.22 3.95
C ASP A 283 4.97 25.57 4.65
N GLY A 284 5.22 24.97 5.82
CA GLY A 284 4.22 24.28 6.60
C GLY A 284 4.00 22.82 6.24
N SER A 285 4.52 22.31 5.11
CA SER A 285 4.53 20.88 4.79
C SER A 285 5.19 20.07 5.90
N TRP A 286 4.71 18.85 6.11
CA TRP A 286 5.21 17.96 7.15
C TRP A 286 5.12 16.50 6.72
N VAL A 287 5.98 15.67 7.32
CA VAL A 287 5.92 14.21 7.24
C VAL A 287 6.01 13.64 8.65
N ARG A 288 5.30 12.55 8.91
CA ARG A 288 5.19 11.89 10.21
C ARG A 288 5.76 10.48 10.12
N PHE A 289 6.60 10.14 11.08
CA PHE A 289 7.01 8.78 11.41
C PHE A 289 6.34 8.42 12.74
N ALA A 290 5.40 7.49 12.71
CA ALA A 290 4.62 7.12 13.89
C ALA A 290 5.37 6.16 14.81
N ASN A 291 5.12 6.23 16.12
CA ASN A 291 5.64 5.27 17.10
C ASN A 291 7.18 5.10 17.07
N VAL A 292 7.97 6.15 16.81
CA VAL A 292 9.43 6.06 16.86
C VAL A 292 9.86 5.77 18.31
N ASP A 293 10.53 4.64 18.56
CA ASP A 293 11.12 4.35 19.86
C ASP A 293 12.37 5.21 20.06
N MET A 294 12.26 6.24 20.89
CA MET A 294 13.31 7.21 21.16
C MET A 294 14.32 6.72 22.20
N THR A 295 14.17 5.50 22.75
CA THR A 295 15.02 4.98 23.84
C THR A 295 16.51 4.94 23.47
N LYS A 296 16.82 4.72 22.19
CA LYS A 296 18.19 4.69 21.65
C LYS A 296 18.57 5.96 20.88
N ALA A 297 17.77 7.02 20.95
CA ALA A 297 18.08 8.27 20.26
C ALA A 297 19.35 8.92 20.85
N GLY A 298 20.26 9.35 19.98
CA GLY A 298 21.40 10.17 20.36
C GLY A 298 21.02 11.62 20.65
N THR A 299 22.02 12.49 20.80
CA THR A 299 21.84 13.93 21.01
C THR A 299 21.79 14.74 19.70
N LYS A 300 21.95 14.06 18.56
CA LYS A 300 21.97 14.69 17.23
C LYS A 300 20.91 14.05 16.33
N PHE A 301 20.24 14.88 15.56
CA PHE A 301 19.41 14.49 14.44
C PHE A 301 20.11 14.88 13.14
N THR A 302 20.11 13.99 12.16
CA THR A 302 20.67 14.20 10.83
C THR A 302 19.62 13.88 9.78
N ALA A 303 19.56 14.67 8.72
CA ALA A 303 18.76 14.36 7.54
C ALA A 303 19.60 14.50 6.29
N ARG A 304 19.35 13.64 5.32
CA ARG A 304 19.87 13.79 3.96
C ARG A 304 18.85 14.52 3.12
N VAL A 305 19.24 15.70 2.66
CA VAL A 305 18.35 16.65 1.98
C VAL A 305 19.04 17.28 0.78
N ALA A 306 18.24 17.69 -0.20
CA ALA A 306 18.65 18.62 -1.25
C ALA A 306 17.71 19.84 -1.26
N GLY A 307 18.24 21.00 -1.64
CA GLY A 307 17.44 22.23 -1.77
C GLY A 307 17.13 22.98 -0.48
N LEU A 308 17.62 22.55 0.69
CA LEU A 308 17.39 23.25 1.96
C LEU A 308 18.31 24.49 2.08
N SER A 309 17.81 25.66 1.67
CA SER A 309 18.56 26.93 1.71
C SER A 309 18.65 27.56 3.10
N LYS A 310 19.52 28.58 3.25
CA LYS A 310 19.66 29.37 4.50
C LYS A 310 18.38 30.05 4.99
N PHE A 311 17.36 30.19 4.14
CA PHE A 311 16.06 30.76 4.50
C PHE A 311 15.02 29.71 4.94
N SER A 312 15.44 28.44 4.94
CA SER A 312 14.62 27.27 5.19
C SER A 312 15.16 26.48 6.39
N ASN A 313 14.26 25.87 7.16
CA ASN A 313 14.62 24.93 8.21
C ASN A 313 13.61 23.79 8.30
N LEU A 314 14.10 22.63 8.74
CA LEU A 314 13.26 21.51 9.15
C LEU A 314 13.16 21.50 10.67
N GLU A 315 11.95 21.65 11.17
CA GLU A 315 11.64 21.49 12.59
C GLU A 315 11.34 20.03 12.89
N ILE A 316 12.02 19.46 13.87
CA ILE A 316 11.78 18.12 14.40
C ILE A 316 10.82 18.28 15.58
N ARG A 317 9.60 17.79 15.41
CA ARG A 317 8.49 17.98 16.35
C ARG A 317 7.99 16.64 16.87
N LEU A 318 7.45 16.63 18.08
CA LEU A 318 6.85 15.42 18.66
C LEU A 318 5.32 15.52 18.74
N ASP A 319 4.64 14.40 18.50
CA ASP A 319 3.22 14.15 18.78
C ASP A 319 2.24 15.15 18.16
N GLY A 320 2.66 15.83 17.10
CA GLY A 320 1.78 16.66 16.28
C GLY A 320 2.51 17.74 15.50
N THR A 321 1.82 18.28 14.49
CA THR A 321 2.34 19.36 13.62
C THR A 321 2.58 20.68 14.38
N ARG A 322 1.95 20.85 15.54
CA ARG A 322 2.12 21.98 16.48
C ARG A 322 2.75 21.55 17.81
N GLY A 323 3.17 20.29 17.95
CA GLY A 323 3.81 19.79 19.16
C GLY A 323 5.20 20.37 19.40
N PRO A 324 5.84 20.03 20.53
CA PRO A 324 7.11 20.63 20.93
C PRO A 324 8.21 20.38 19.89
N VAL A 325 8.99 21.43 19.60
CA VAL A 325 10.16 21.32 18.73
C VAL A 325 11.35 20.86 19.56
N ILE A 326 11.91 19.70 19.23
CA ILE A 326 13.08 19.15 19.92
C ILE A 326 14.39 19.46 19.19
N GLY A 327 14.33 19.85 17.92
CA GLY A 327 15.49 20.27 17.14
C GLY A 327 15.10 21.05 15.88
N LYS A 328 16.08 21.76 15.31
CA LYS A 328 15.91 22.53 14.06
C LYS A 328 17.13 22.38 13.17
N LEU A 329 16.97 21.72 12.03
CA LEU A 329 17.97 21.68 10.97
C LEU A 329 17.89 22.97 10.16
N LYS A 330 18.94 23.79 10.21
CA LYS A 330 19.05 25.01 9.39
C LYS A 330 19.68 24.64 8.04
N GLY A 331 19.12 25.18 6.96
CA GLY A 331 19.77 25.06 5.65
C GLY A 331 21.06 25.87 5.56
N VAL A 332 21.75 25.76 4.43
CA VAL A 332 23.12 26.22 4.24
C VAL A 332 23.24 27.24 3.10
N GLU A 333 24.34 28.02 3.07
CA GLU A 333 24.64 28.96 1.98
C GLU A 333 25.16 28.23 0.72
N ASN A 334 25.12 28.92 -0.44
CA ASN A 334 25.51 28.44 -1.77
C ASN A 334 24.73 27.22 -2.26
N TYR A 335 23.50 27.51 -2.66
CA TYR A 335 22.64 26.64 -3.47
C TYR A 335 23.00 26.81 -4.95
N THR A 336 23.38 25.72 -5.61
CA THR A 336 23.34 25.64 -7.07
C THR A 336 22.08 24.87 -7.48
N SER A 337 21.56 25.13 -8.66
CA SER A 337 20.35 24.49 -9.21
C SER A 337 20.50 22.99 -9.46
N GLU A 338 21.70 22.45 -9.35
CA GLU A 338 21.95 21.01 -9.34
C GLU A 338 21.69 20.47 -7.93
N LYS A 339 20.88 19.40 -7.82
CA LYS A 339 20.48 18.77 -6.56
C LYS A 339 21.69 18.22 -5.79
N ASN A 340 22.38 19.08 -5.07
CA ASN A 340 23.50 18.73 -4.22
C ASN A 340 22.98 18.20 -2.89
N TYR A 341 22.83 16.88 -2.77
CA TYR A 341 22.43 16.23 -1.53
C TYR A 341 23.49 16.41 -0.45
N ARG A 342 23.04 16.76 0.76
CA ARG A 342 23.90 16.97 1.92
C ARG A 342 23.29 16.34 3.15
N ASN A 343 24.16 15.82 4.01
CA ASN A 343 23.78 15.43 5.35
C ASN A 343 23.88 16.67 6.23
N ILE A 344 22.75 17.13 6.76
CA ILE A 344 22.68 18.28 7.67
C ILE A 344 22.28 17.76 9.04
N SER A 345 22.95 18.23 10.09
CA SER A 345 22.70 17.81 11.47
C SER A 345 22.35 18.98 12.39
N CYS A 346 21.59 18.70 13.44
CA CYS A 346 21.34 19.61 14.56
C CYS A 346 21.33 18.83 15.88
N ASN A 347 21.55 19.53 16.98
CA ASN A 347 21.31 18.95 18.30
C ASN A 347 19.81 18.82 18.55
N ILE A 348 19.42 17.72 19.19
CA ILE A 348 18.06 17.49 19.66
C ILE A 348 18.00 17.38 21.19
N GLN A 349 16.89 17.79 21.77
CA GLN A 349 16.58 17.51 23.17
C GLN A 349 16.43 16.00 23.39
N SER A 350 16.86 15.53 24.57
CA SER A 350 16.68 14.12 24.94
C SER A 350 15.20 13.80 25.15
N VAL A 351 14.76 12.70 24.56
CA VAL A 351 13.37 12.24 24.55
C VAL A 351 13.40 10.75 24.80
N LYS A 352 12.44 10.23 25.58
CA LYS A 352 12.31 8.80 25.87
C LYS A 352 10.96 8.26 25.43
N GLY A 353 10.90 6.94 25.25
CA GLY A 353 9.69 6.21 24.92
C GLY A 353 9.29 6.37 23.45
N LYS A 354 8.14 5.78 23.11
CA LYS A 354 7.58 5.85 21.77
C LYS A 354 6.93 7.21 21.54
N ARG A 355 7.29 7.89 20.45
CA ARG A 355 6.76 9.20 20.08
C ARG A 355 6.47 9.25 18.60
N ASP A 356 5.48 10.05 18.21
CA ASP A 356 5.36 10.41 16.81
C ASP A 356 6.35 11.52 16.49
N VAL A 357 7.16 11.33 15.47
CA VAL A 357 8.12 12.35 15.03
C VAL A 357 7.63 12.98 13.73
N TYR A 358 7.51 14.30 13.76
CA TYR A 358 7.15 15.11 12.61
C TYR A 358 8.37 15.89 12.13
N ILE A 359 8.64 15.82 10.83
CA ILE A 359 9.60 16.69 10.15
C ILE A 359 8.80 17.75 9.41
N ARG A 360 8.86 19.00 9.87
CA ARG A 360 8.07 20.11 9.33
C ARG A 360 8.96 21.15 8.67
N LEU A 361 8.67 21.49 7.43
CA LEU A 361 9.36 22.56 6.72
C LEU A 361 8.85 23.93 7.16
N ARG A 362 9.77 24.84 7.47
CA ARG A 362 9.52 26.28 7.60
C ARG A 362 10.43 27.03 6.66
N THR A 363 9.86 27.84 5.76
CA THR A 363 10.63 28.61 4.78
C THR A 363 10.03 29.98 4.51
N LYS A 364 10.89 30.94 4.19
CA LYS A 364 10.50 32.26 3.67
C LYS A 364 10.55 32.33 2.14
N GLU A 365 10.91 31.24 1.47
CA GLU A 365 11.03 31.18 0.02
C GLU A 365 9.65 31.06 -0.62
N LYS A 366 9.42 31.79 -1.71
CA LYS A 366 8.15 31.73 -2.45
C LYS A 366 7.94 30.39 -3.17
N LYS A 367 9.04 29.74 -3.55
CA LYS A 367 9.09 28.39 -4.13
C LYS A 367 10.25 27.66 -3.49
N SER A 368 10.02 26.44 -3.03
CA SER A 368 11.04 25.54 -2.52
C SER A 368 10.92 24.20 -3.24
N ASP A 369 12.03 23.67 -3.72
CA ASP A 369 12.14 22.31 -4.24
C ASP A 369 13.04 21.53 -3.29
N ILE A 370 12.49 21.23 -2.11
CA ILE A 370 13.21 20.51 -1.06
C ILE A 370 12.93 19.03 -1.20
N SER A 371 14.02 18.27 -1.24
CA SER A 371 14.06 16.82 -1.20
C SER A 371 14.46 16.35 0.20
N LEU A 372 13.77 15.33 0.72
CA LEU A 372 14.15 14.59 1.91
C LEU A 372 14.31 13.11 1.56
N ASP A 373 15.52 12.59 1.72
CA ASP A 373 15.88 11.21 1.36
C ASP A 373 15.80 10.28 2.57
N TRP A 374 16.48 10.61 3.68
CA TRP A 374 16.35 9.87 4.93
C TRP A 374 16.62 10.74 6.16
N ILE A 375 16.24 10.22 7.33
CA ILE A 375 16.49 10.81 8.64
C ILE A 375 17.23 9.83 9.56
N SER A 376 17.98 10.34 10.54
CA SER A 376 18.65 9.53 11.55
C SER A 376 18.73 10.28 12.88
N PHE A 377 18.54 9.57 13.99
CA PHE A 377 18.71 10.08 15.35
C PHE A 377 20.09 9.76 15.93
N ASN A 378 20.98 9.23 15.09
CA ASN A 378 22.37 8.93 15.44
C ASN A 378 23.33 9.65 14.50
N TRP A 379 24.55 9.90 14.96
CA TRP A 379 25.57 10.55 14.13
C TRP A 379 26.09 9.59 13.05
N TYR A 380 25.71 9.86 11.81
CA TYR A 380 26.38 9.32 10.63
C TYR A 380 27.55 10.23 10.28
N GLY A 381 28.72 9.94 10.84
CA GLY A 381 29.96 10.46 10.28
C GLY A 381 30.08 9.99 8.83
N ASN A 382 30.58 10.86 7.95
CA ASN A 382 30.83 10.53 6.54
C ASN A 382 31.75 9.29 6.45
N LYS A 383 31.18 8.09 6.32
CA LYS A 383 31.87 6.98 5.68
C LYS A 383 31.44 6.99 4.22
N VAL A 384 32.09 7.89 3.47
CA VAL A 384 32.28 7.68 2.04
C VAL A 384 33.24 6.50 1.95
N ASN A 385 32.76 5.35 1.49
CA ASN A 385 33.63 4.35 0.89
C ASN A 385 33.52 4.50 -0.61
#